data_AF-A0A6A6LJQ7-F1
#
_entry.id   AF-A0A6A6LJQ7-F1
#
_cell.length_a   1.000
_cell.length_b   1.000
_cell.length_c   1.000
_cell.angle_alpha   90.00
_cell.angle_beta   90.00
_cell.angle_gamma   90.00
#
_symmetry.space_group_name_H-M   'P 1'
#
loop_
_entity.id
_entity.type
_entity.pdbx_description
1 polymer ?
#
loop_
_entity_poly.entity_id
_entity_poly.type
_entity_poly.pdbx_seq_one_letter_code
_entity_poly.pdbx_strand_id
1 'polypeptide(L)'
;MDVAQFAKRAICQKDLFNFNPIITTGMQAACMLVISRIFHLILTPSGQPGLVANIIAGLVLGPSLLCKIKKLQEFFIQSSSIEYYQLLTFNFGVIFMFLIGLDTDVPYMRRNQRLASTFAFEGIIACTLFGAASAIAILHLLK
;
A
#
# COMPACT_ATOMS: atom_id res chain seq x y z
N MET A 1 -13.22 8.71 -47.08
CA MET A 1 -13.04 7.27 -46.79
C MET A 1 -11.81 7.07 -45.87
N ASP A 2 -11.64 7.90 -44.83
CA ASP A 2 -10.39 7.96 -44.02
C ASP A 2 -10.60 7.93 -42.50
N VAL A 3 -11.70 8.51 -42.00
CA VAL A 3 -11.92 8.68 -40.55
C VAL A 3 -12.27 7.34 -39.86
N ALA A 4 -13.02 6.47 -40.54
CA ALA A 4 -13.41 5.17 -40.02
C ALA A 4 -12.21 4.20 -39.87
N GLN A 5 -11.20 4.33 -40.74
CA GLN A 5 -10.02 3.46 -40.73
C GLN A 5 -8.99 3.93 -39.69
N PHE A 6 -8.88 5.24 -39.44
CA PHE A 6 -8.14 5.80 -38.31
C PHE A 6 -8.77 5.43 -36.96
N ALA A 7 -10.09 5.52 -36.83
CA ALA A 7 -10.81 5.09 -35.63
C ALA A 7 -10.60 3.60 -35.36
N LYS A 8 -10.68 2.74 -36.38
CA LYS A 8 -10.45 1.30 -36.25
C LYS A 8 -9.02 0.95 -35.83
N ARG A 9 -8.01 1.71 -36.27
CA ARG A 9 -6.61 1.55 -35.83
C ARG A 9 -6.39 1.98 -34.37
N ALA A 10 -7.01 3.08 -33.94
CA ALA A 10 -6.94 3.51 -32.54
C ALA A 10 -7.65 2.53 -31.58
N ILE A 11 -8.75 1.93 -32.02
CA ILE A 11 -9.47 0.87 -31.29
C ILE A 11 -8.61 -0.41 -31.21
N CYS A 12 -8.04 -0.87 -32.34
CA CYS A 12 -7.20 -2.07 -32.38
C CYS A 12 -5.89 -1.94 -31.56
N GLN A 13 -5.30 -0.74 -31.47
CA GLN A 13 -4.16 -0.47 -30.59
C GLN A 13 -4.56 -0.51 -29.10
N LYS A 14 -5.79 -0.10 -28.78
CA LYS A 14 -6.35 -0.14 -27.41
C LYS A 14 -6.71 -1.57 -27.01
N ASP A 15 -7.10 -2.42 -27.95
CA ASP A 15 -7.43 -3.83 -27.74
C ASP A 15 -6.20 -4.74 -27.63
N LEU A 16 -5.09 -4.44 -28.33
CA LEU A 16 -3.82 -5.17 -28.15
C LEU A 16 -3.23 -4.94 -26.74
N PHE A 17 -3.46 -3.76 -26.16
CA PHE A 17 -3.06 -3.45 -24.77
C PHE A 17 -3.97 -4.14 -23.73
N ASN A 18 -5.14 -4.63 -24.15
CA ASN A 18 -6.18 -5.18 -23.27
C ASN A 18 -6.00 -6.70 -23.04
N PHE A 19 -5.16 -7.38 -23.81
CA PHE A 19 -4.94 -8.83 -23.70
C PHE A 19 -3.76 -9.22 -22.78
N ASN A 20 -2.99 -8.25 -22.28
CA ASN A 20 -1.92 -8.55 -21.33
C ASN A 20 -2.25 -7.94 -19.95
N PRO A 21 -2.91 -8.69 -19.05
CA PRO A 21 -3.26 -8.22 -17.70
C PRO A 21 -2.03 -7.75 -16.91
N ILE A 22 -0.84 -8.18 -17.31
CA ILE A 22 0.45 -7.79 -16.73
C ILE A 22 0.78 -6.32 -17.06
N ILE A 23 0.51 -5.86 -18.28
CA ILE A 23 0.88 -4.50 -18.72
C ILE A 23 -0.11 -3.47 -18.17
N THR A 24 -1.39 -3.81 -18.14
CA THR A 24 -2.43 -2.94 -17.55
C THR A 24 -2.23 -2.79 -16.03
N THR A 25 -2.00 -3.91 -15.32
CA THR A 25 -1.68 -3.88 -13.88
C THR A 25 -0.34 -3.20 -13.62
N GLY A 26 0.66 -3.43 -14.46
CA GLY A 26 1.98 -2.79 -14.36
C GLY A 26 1.91 -1.27 -14.53
N MET A 27 1.13 -0.77 -15.50
CA MET A 27 0.93 0.67 -15.69
C MET A 27 0.16 1.31 -14.53
N GLN A 28 -0.86 0.62 -14.02
CA GLN A 28 -1.63 1.09 -12.86
C GLN A 28 -0.78 1.13 -11.58
N ALA A 29 0.04 0.10 -11.34
CA ALA A 29 1.01 0.07 -10.24
C ALA A 29 2.10 1.14 -10.40
N ALA A 30 2.64 1.34 -11.61
CA ALA A 30 3.59 2.42 -11.89
C ALA A 30 2.97 3.80 -11.63
N CYS A 31 1.70 4.00 -12.01
CA CYS A 31 0.97 5.23 -11.72
C CYS A 31 0.78 5.44 -10.20
N MET A 32 0.41 4.40 -9.43
CA MET A 32 0.39 4.46 -7.95
C MET A 32 1.76 4.89 -7.38
N LEU A 33 2.83 4.25 -7.84
CA LEU A 33 4.17 4.49 -7.33
C LEU A 33 4.66 5.91 -7.65
N VAL A 34 4.35 6.43 -8.84
CA VAL A 34 4.71 7.80 -9.24
C VAL A 34 3.95 8.82 -8.39
N ILE A 35 2.64 8.66 -8.21
CA ILE A 35 1.85 9.57 -7.36
C ILE A 35 2.35 9.49 -5.91
N SER A 36 2.70 8.29 -5.44
CA SER A 36 3.25 8.07 -4.10
C SER A 36 4.56 8.82 -3.91
N ARG A 37 5.46 8.75 -4.90
CA ARG A 37 6.74 9.47 -4.88
C ARG A 37 6.56 10.98 -4.89
N ILE A 38 5.61 11.50 -5.66
CA ILE A 38 5.34 12.94 -5.72
C ILE A 38 4.85 13.44 -4.36
N PHE A 39 3.90 12.74 -3.73
CA PHE A 39 3.47 13.07 -2.37
C PHE A 39 4.61 12.93 -1.36
N HIS A 40 5.41 11.88 -1.45
CA HIS A 40 6.56 11.67 -0.58
C HIS A 40 7.55 12.84 -0.66
N LEU A 41 7.88 13.30 -1.87
CA LEU A 41 8.76 14.46 -2.09
C LEU A 41 8.19 15.76 -1.52
N ILE A 42 6.86 15.93 -1.57
CA ILE A 42 6.16 17.10 -1.01
C ILE A 42 6.14 17.08 0.52
N LEU A 43 6.10 15.91 1.16
CA LEU A 43 6.08 15.78 2.63
C LEU A 43 7.47 15.61 3.29
N THR A 44 8.50 15.28 2.49
CA THR A 44 9.90 15.19 2.94
C THR A 44 10.48 16.47 3.60
N PRO A 45 10.09 17.72 3.27
CA PRO A 45 10.71 18.90 3.87
C PRO A 45 10.44 19.10 5.38
N SER A 46 9.67 18.24 6.04
CA SER A 46 9.30 18.41 7.47
C SER A 46 10.34 17.92 8.49
N GLY A 47 11.54 17.50 8.07
CA GLY A 47 12.62 17.13 9.00
C GLY A 47 12.36 15.86 9.84
N GLN A 48 11.34 15.09 9.52
CA GLN A 48 11.03 13.80 10.16
C GLN A 48 11.76 12.65 9.45
N PRO A 49 12.11 11.56 10.17
CA PRO A 49 12.74 10.38 9.57
C PRO A 49 11.93 9.90 8.35
N GLY A 50 12.61 9.66 7.22
CA GLY A 50 11.98 9.40 5.93
C GLY A 50 10.95 8.25 5.92
N LEU A 51 11.04 7.31 6.87
CA LEU A 51 10.06 6.24 7.06
C LEU A 51 8.66 6.77 7.43
N VAL A 52 8.59 7.81 8.26
CA VAL A 52 7.30 8.38 8.71
C VAL A 52 6.60 9.11 7.55
N ALA A 53 7.36 9.87 6.76
CA ALA A 53 6.84 10.52 5.56
C ALA A 53 6.28 9.50 4.55
N ASN A 54 6.92 8.33 4.41
CA ASN A 54 6.46 7.27 3.51
C ASN A 54 5.17 6.58 4.00
N ILE A 55 5.03 6.33 5.30
CA ILE A 55 3.80 5.76 5.88
C ILE A 55 2.63 6.75 5.72
N ILE A 56 2.86 8.05 5.97
CA ILE A 56 1.83 9.09 5.80
C ILE A 56 1.45 9.24 4.33
N ALA A 57 2.43 9.26 3.41
CA ALA A 57 2.15 9.27 1.98
C ALA A 57 1.32 8.04 1.58
N GLY A 58 1.65 6.84 2.06
CA GLY A 58 0.87 5.64 1.84
C GLY A 58 -0.56 5.71 2.39
N LEU A 59 -0.77 6.33 3.55
CA LEU A 59 -2.11 6.56 4.13
C LEU A 59 -2.93 7.54 3.28
N VAL A 60 -2.29 8.61 2.79
CA VAL A 60 -2.92 9.63 1.93
C VAL A 60 -3.25 9.08 0.54
N LEU A 61 -2.39 8.23 -0.02
CA LEU A 61 -2.66 7.49 -1.25
C LEU A 61 -3.58 6.30 -1.06
N GLY A 62 -3.75 5.86 0.18
CA GLY A 62 -4.69 4.82 0.55
C GLY A 62 -6.11 5.20 0.12
N PRO A 63 -6.98 4.21 -0.09
CA PRO A 63 -8.37 4.44 -0.48
C PRO A 63 -9.10 5.39 0.47
N SER A 64 -8.66 5.52 1.73
CA SER A 64 -9.27 6.39 2.74
C SER A 64 -9.38 7.88 2.33
N LEU A 65 -8.42 8.43 1.58
CA LEU A 65 -8.48 9.81 1.08
C LEU A 65 -8.87 9.88 -0.41
N LEU A 66 -8.50 8.88 -1.21
CA LEU A 66 -8.87 8.81 -2.64
C LEU A 66 -10.33 8.41 -2.89
N CYS A 67 -11.04 7.82 -1.92
CA CYS A 67 -12.45 7.40 -2.05
C CYS A 67 -13.42 8.58 -2.27
N LYS A 68 -12.98 9.82 -1.99
CA LYS A 68 -13.79 11.02 -2.29
C LYS A 68 -13.99 11.24 -3.81
N ILE A 69 -13.16 10.63 -4.66
CA ILE A 69 -13.25 10.72 -6.13
C ILE A 69 -13.56 9.34 -6.71
N LYS A 70 -14.85 9.07 -6.99
CA LYS A 70 -15.34 7.78 -7.52
C LYS A 70 -14.61 7.29 -8.79
N LYS A 71 -14.12 8.21 -9.62
CA LYS A 71 -13.37 7.91 -10.85
C LYS A 71 -11.98 7.33 -10.59
N LEU A 72 -11.34 7.66 -9.46
CA LEU A 72 -10.05 7.09 -9.09
C LEU A 72 -10.21 5.71 -8.44
N GLN A 73 -11.31 5.48 -7.72
CA GLN A 73 -11.62 4.19 -7.12
C GLN A 73 -11.82 3.09 -8.16
N GLU A 74 -12.59 3.36 -9.22
CA GLU A 74 -12.88 2.38 -10.28
C GLU A 74 -11.64 2.08 -11.14
N PHE A 75 -10.74 3.08 -11.32
CA PHE A 75 -9.46 2.88 -11.99
C PHE A 75 -8.44 2.13 -11.13
N PHE A 76 -8.48 2.29 -9.79
CA PHE A 76 -7.55 1.61 -8.89
C PHE A 76 -8.00 0.25 -8.39
N ILE A 77 -9.31 0.02 -8.27
CA ILE A 77 -9.91 -1.24 -7.83
C ILE A 77 -10.49 -1.93 -9.07
N GLN A 78 -9.63 -2.33 -9.98
CA GLN A 78 -10.01 -3.24 -11.06
C GLN A 78 -10.12 -4.64 -10.45
N SER A 79 -11.32 -5.20 -10.35
CA SER A 79 -11.63 -6.44 -9.62
C SER A 79 -10.84 -7.68 -10.06
N SER A 80 -10.17 -7.64 -11.21
CA SER A 80 -9.43 -8.79 -11.75
C SER A 80 -8.04 -9.01 -11.14
N SER A 81 -7.49 -8.08 -10.35
CA SER A 81 -6.09 -8.14 -9.91
C SER A 81 -5.89 -8.45 -8.42
N ILE A 82 -6.96 -8.69 -7.67
CA ILE A 82 -6.91 -8.89 -6.21
C ILE A 82 -6.04 -10.10 -5.84
N GLU A 83 -6.19 -11.22 -6.55
CA GLU A 83 -5.42 -12.44 -6.31
C GLU A 83 -3.92 -12.22 -6.57
N TYR A 84 -3.57 -11.49 -7.64
CA TYR A 84 -2.19 -11.16 -7.95
C TYR A 84 -1.54 -10.30 -6.86
N TYR A 85 -2.25 -9.28 -6.36
CA TYR A 85 -1.76 -8.44 -5.26
C TYR A 85 -1.58 -9.22 -3.95
N GLN A 86 -2.47 -10.17 -3.66
CA GLN A 86 -2.35 -11.01 -2.47
C GLN A 86 -1.09 -11.89 -2.51
N LEU A 87 -0.85 -12.55 -3.65
CA LEU A 87 0.36 -13.35 -3.84
C LEU A 87 1.61 -12.48 -3.75
N LEU A 88 1.61 -11.31 -4.39
CA LEU A 88 2.73 -10.38 -4.37
C LEU A 88 3.05 -9.91 -2.94
N THR A 89 2.02 -9.49 -2.19
CA THR A 89 2.14 -9.04 -0.80
C THR A 89 2.70 -10.14 0.09
N PHE A 90 2.22 -11.38 -0.09
CA PHE A 90 2.73 -12.52 0.66
C PHE A 90 4.22 -12.77 0.37
N ASN A 91 4.63 -12.82 -0.89
CA ASN A 91 6.03 -13.05 -1.28
C ASN A 91 6.96 -11.97 -0.74
N PHE A 92 6.61 -10.68 -0.90
CA PHE A 92 7.40 -9.58 -0.35
C PHE A 92 7.42 -9.59 1.18
N GLY A 93 6.31 -9.92 1.83
CA GLY A 93 6.23 -10.04 3.29
C GLY A 93 7.18 -11.11 3.83
N VAL A 94 7.21 -12.27 3.19
CA VAL A 94 8.13 -13.37 3.56
C VAL A 94 9.59 -12.94 3.40
N ILE A 95 9.94 -12.33 2.26
CA ILE A 95 11.30 -11.84 2.01
C ILE A 95 11.68 -10.76 3.05
N PHE A 96 10.79 -9.83 3.35
CA PHE A 96 11.03 -8.77 4.33
C PHE A 96 11.25 -9.32 5.75
N MET A 97 10.39 -10.23 6.20
CA MET A 97 10.55 -10.89 7.51
C MET A 97 11.83 -11.71 7.59
N PHE A 98 12.24 -12.33 6.46
CA PHE A 98 13.53 -13.01 6.37
C PHE A 98 14.72 -12.05 6.48
N LEU A 99 14.68 -10.90 5.80
CA LEU A 99 15.72 -9.86 5.92
C LEU A 99 15.82 -9.31 7.35
N ILE A 100 14.69 -9.05 8.01
CA ILE A 100 14.68 -8.67 9.43
C ILE A 100 15.35 -9.75 10.28
N GLY A 101 15.06 -11.02 10.01
CA GLY A 101 15.69 -12.14 10.72
C GLY A 101 17.21 -12.23 10.51
N LEU A 102 17.71 -11.90 9.31
CA LEU A 102 19.14 -11.87 9.01
C LEU A 102 19.87 -10.69 9.67
N ASP A 103 19.20 -9.54 9.79
CA ASP A 103 19.74 -8.34 10.45
C ASP A 103 19.67 -8.44 11.99
N THR A 104 18.86 -9.38 12.52
CA THR A 104 18.67 -9.55 13.96
C THR A 104 19.81 -10.33 14.61
N ASP A 105 20.50 -9.71 15.58
CA ASP A 105 21.52 -10.34 16.40
C ASP A 105 20.90 -11.35 17.42
N VAL A 106 21.02 -12.65 17.09
CA VAL A 106 20.50 -13.78 17.88
C VAL A 106 21.10 -13.88 19.30
N PRO A 107 22.43 -13.80 19.52
CA PRO A 107 22.99 -13.88 20.86
C PRO A 107 22.57 -12.73 21.77
N TYR A 108 22.41 -11.51 21.25
CA TYR A 108 21.86 -10.39 22.02
C TYR A 108 20.39 -10.63 22.42
N MET A 109 19.57 -11.08 21.47
CA MET A 109 18.16 -11.37 21.71
C MET A 109 17.97 -12.48 22.76
N ARG A 110 18.79 -13.53 22.74
CA ARG A 110 18.69 -14.65 23.69
C ARG A 110 19.02 -14.24 25.12
N ARG A 111 20.01 -13.36 25.30
CA ARG A 111 20.39 -12.83 26.62
C ARG A 111 19.31 -11.93 27.20
N ASN A 112 18.58 -11.22 26.35
CA ASN A 112 17.56 -10.24 26.76
C ASN A 112 16.11 -10.66 26.45
N GLN A 113 15.86 -11.95 26.21
CA GLN A 113 14.57 -12.47 25.75
C GLN A 113 13.38 -12.10 26.64
N ARG A 114 13.58 -11.98 27.97
CA ARG A 114 12.52 -11.59 28.90
C ARG A 114 12.06 -10.14 28.65
N LEU A 115 13.01 -9.21 28.54
CA LEU A 115 12.70 -7.81 28.27
C LEU A 115 12.12 -7.65 26.86
N ALA A 116 12.70 -8.31 25.86
CA ALA A 116 12.19 -8.28 24.48
C ALA A 116 10.73 -8.78 24.41
N SER A 117 10.42 -9.87 25.11
CA SER A 117 9.05 -10.39 25.17
C SER A 117 8.10 -9.43 25.87
N THR A 118 8.51 -8.80 26.98
CA THR A 118 7.67 -7.80 27.67
C THR A 118 7.36 -6.62 26.77
N PHE A 119 8.35 -6.05 26.07
CA PHE A 119 8.11 -4.94 25.13
C PHE A 119 7.19 -5.34 23.96
N ALA A 120 7.32 -6.57 23.45
CA ALA A 120 6.43 -7.08 22.41
C ALA A 120 4.98 -7.16 22.92
N PHE A 121 4.76 -7.73 24.11
CA PHE A 121 3.43 -7.81 24.70
C PHE A 121 2.86 -6.43 25.04
N GLU A 122 3.65 -5.54 25.63
CA GLU A 122 3.20 -4.18 25.95
C GLU A 122 2.80 -3.41 24.69
N GLY A 123 3.58 -3.51 23.61
CA GLY A 123 3.25 -2.87 22.33
C GLY A 123 1.95 -3.42 21.73
N ILE A 124 1.77 -4.73 21.72
CA ILE A 124 0.54 -5.36 21.20
C ILE A 124 -0.67 -4.92 22.03
N ILE A 125 -0.57 -4.98 23.36
CA ILE A 125 -1.64 -4.60 24.27
C ILE A 125 -1.96 -3.11 24.11
N ALA A 126 -0.96 -2.24 24.12
CA ALA A 126 -1.14 -0.79 23.98
C ALA A 126 -1.80 -0.41 22.65
N CYS A 127 -1.31 -0.94 21.54
CA CYS A 127 -1.89 -0.69 20.21
C CYS A 127 -3.32 -1.21 20.11
N THR A 128 -3.59 -2.40 20.66
CA THR A 128 -4.94 -3.00 20.62
C THR A 128 -5.93 -2.18 21.46
N LEU A 129 -5.52 -1.75 22.66
CA LEU A 129 -6.35 -0.90 23.51
C LEU A 129 -6.65 0.45 22.86
N PHE A 130 -5.64 1.09 22.24
CA PHE A 130 -5.82 2.35 21.55
C PHE A 130 -6.73 2.22 20.31
N GLY A 131 -6.55 1.16 19.52
CA GLY A 131 -7.41 0.84 18.37
C GLY A 131 -8.86 0.57 18.79
N ALA A 132 -9.07 -0.23 19.84
CA ALA A 132 -10.40 -0.51 20.37
C ALA A 132 -11.08 0.75 20.93
N ALA A 133 -10.34 1.55 21.71
CA ALA A 133 -10.84 2.79 22.29
C ALA A 133 -11.25 3.80 21.21
N SER A 134 -10.41 3.99 20.17
CA SER A 134 -10.74 4.89 19.05
C SER A 134 -11.95 4.41 18.25
N ALA A 135 -12.08 3.10 17.99
CA ALA A 135 -13.25 2.54 17.31
C ALA A 135 -14.54 2.76 18.12
N ILE A 136 -14.52 2.53 19.43
CA ILE A 136 -15.66 2.77 20.33
C ILE A 136 -16.02 4.27 20.37
N ALA A 137 -15.03 5.15 20.46
CA ALA A 137 -15.24 6.60 20.47
C ALA A 137 -15.92 7.10 19.18
N ILE A 138 -15.49 6.59 18.01
CA ILE A 138 -16.12 6.90 16.71
C ILE A 138 -17.56 6.39 16.67
N LEU A 139 -17.81 5.16 17.15
CA LEU A 139 -19.15 4.58 17.18
C LEU A 139 -20.10 5.35 18.11
N HIS A 140 -19.59 5.85 19.23
CA HIS A 140 -20.34 6.67 20.18
C HIS A 140 -20.60 8.10 19.65
N LEU A 141 -19.72 8.64 18.79
CA LEU A 141 -19.93 9.94 18.14
C LEU A 141 -20.91 9.89 16.97
N LEU A 142 -21.12 8.71 16.37
CA LEU A 142 -22.03 8.51 15.24
C LEU A 142 -23.48 8.22 15.68
N LYS A 143 -23.72 7.96 16.97
CA LYS A 143 -25.04 7.70 17.56
C LYS A 143 -25.56 8.94 18.28
#